data_AF-X1B2C3-F1
#
_entry.id   AF-X1B2C3-F1
#
_cell.length_a   1.000
_cell.length_b   1.000
_cell.length_c   1.000
_cell.angle_alpha   90.00
_cell.angle_beta   90.00
_cell.angle_gamma   90.00
#
_symmetry.space_group_name_H-M   'P 1'
#
loop_
_entity.id
_entity.type
_entity.pdbx_description
1 polymer ?
#
loop_
_entity_poly.entity_id
_entity_poly.type
_entity_poly.pdbx_seq_one_letter_code
_entity_poly.pdbx_strand_id
1 'polypeptide(L)' 'ITMNARQLLHFFELRCHKSAQWEIRDMAGIMLKICNIKYPVIFEDLWQDYGVTEK' A
#
# COMPACT_ATOMS: atom_id res chain seq x y z
N ILE A 1 9.47 11.19 6.75
CA ILE A 1 10.20 10.03 6.17
C ILE A 1 10.04 10.13 4.65
N THR A 2 11.12 10.04 3.88
CA THR A 2 11.11 10.08 2.41
C THR A 2 11.61 8.74 1.89
N MET A 3 10.89 8.14 0.95
CA MET A 3 11.21 6.85 0.35
C MET A 3 11.04 6.95 -1.17
N ASN A 4 11.94 6.32 -1.92
CA ASN A 4 11.79 6.13 -3.36
C ASN A 4 10.57 5.22 -3.66
N ALA A 5 9.96 5.35 -4.83
CA ALA A 5 8.95 4.43 -5.35
C ALA A 5 9.28 2.94 -5.10
N ARG A 6 10.52 2.49 -5.36
CA ARG A 6 10.91 1.08 -5.10
C ARG A 6 10.83 0.70 -3.61
N GLN A 7 11.22 1.63 -2.73
CA GLN A 7 11.13 1.40 -1.28
C GLN A 7 9.67 1.41 -0.81
N LEU A 8 8.82 2.23 -1.43
CA LEU A 8 7.38 2.24 -1.19
C LEU A 8 6.73 0.92 -1.60
N LEU A 9 7.07 0.36 -2.77
CA LEU A 9 6.58 -0.95 -3.20
C LEU A 9 6.87 -2.02 -2.14
N HIS A 10 8.14 -2.12 -1.72
CA HIS A 10 8.55 -3.09 -0.70
C HIS A 10 7.88 -2.83 0.67
N PHE A 11 7.70 -1.56 1.03
CA PHE A 11 6.99 -1.20 2.25
C PHE A 11 5.53 -1.67 2.23
N PHE A 12 4.82 -1.45 1.13
CA PHE A 12 3.43 -1.87 0.98
C PHE A 12 3.28 -3.40 0.96
N GLU A 13 4.18 -4.13 0.30
CA GLU A 13 4.19 -5.60 0.32
C GLU A 13 4.28 -6.17 1.75
N LEU A 14 5.15 -5.59 2.60
CA LEU A 14 5.33 -6.06 3.97
C LEU A 14 4.21 -5.61 4.91
N ARG A 15 3.71 -4.38 4.74
CA ARG A 15 2.81 -3.74 5.70
C ARG A 15 1.33 -3.90 5.36
N CYS A 16 0.97 -4.08 4.09
CA CYS A 16 -0.40 -4.45 3.70
C CYS A 16 -0.68 -5.95 3.86
N HIS A 17 0.34 -6.79 4.09
CA HIS A 17 0.17 -8.22 4.27
C HIS A 17 -0.71 -8.57 5.49
N LYS A 18 -1.44 -9.69 5.40
CA LYS A 18 -2.39 -10.13 6.44
C LYS A 18 -1.73 -10.46 7.78
N SER A 19 -0.43 -10.77 7.77
CA SER A 19 0.38 -11.03 8.97
C SER A 19 0.82 -9.76 9.70
N ALA A 20 0.71 -8.58 9.09
CA ALA A 20 1.03 -7.33 9.75
C ALA A 20 -0.05 -6.93 10.77
N GLN A 21 0.34 -6.17 11.80
CA GLN A 21 -0.57 -5.61 12.79
C GLN A 21 -1.61 -4.71 12.12
N TRP A 22 -2.87 -4.84 12.54
CA TRP A 22 -4.02 -4.26 11.88
C TRP A 22 -3.92 -2.72 11.74
N GLU A 23 -3.40 -2.01 12.76
CA GLU A 23 -3.20 -0.55 12.73
C GLU A 23 -2.26 -0.10 11.61
N ILE A 24 -1.15 -0.83 11.43
CA ILE A 24 -0.16 -0.50 10.41
C ILE A 24 -0.71 -0.84 9.02
N ARG A 25 -1.48 -1.92 8.90
CA ARG A 25 -2.12 -2.31 7.65
C ARG A 25 -3.13 -1.28 7.19
N ASP A 26 -3.97 -0.76 8.09
CA ASP A 26 -4.94 0.28 7.77
C ASP A 26 -4.24 1.58 7.34
N MET A 27 -3.22 1.99 8.11
CA MET A 27 -2.39 3.15 7.76
C MET A 27 -1.71 2.99 6.40
N ALA A 28 -1.13 1.81 6.12
CA ALA A 28 -0.48 1.51 4.85
C ALA A 28 -1.48 1.49 3.69
N GLY A 29 -2.71 1.01 3.90
CA GLY A 29 -3.79 1.03 2.92
C GLY A 29 -4.22 2.45 2.54
N ILE A 30 -4.34 3.35 3.53
CA ILE A 30 -4.62 4.78 3.28
C ILE A 30 -3.49 5.42 2.48
N MET A 31 -2.23 5.14 2.82
CA MET A 31 -1.07 5.62 2.08
C MET A 31 -1.04 5.09 0.64
N LEU A 32 -1.33 3.80 0.45
CA LEU A 32 -1.40 3.17 -0.87
C LEU A 32 -2.48 3.80 -1.74
N LYS A 33 -3.65 4.14 -1.18
CA LYS A 33 -4.73 4.84 -1.89
C LYS A 33 -4.25 6.18 -2.46
N ILE A 34 -3.56 6.98 -1.64
CA ILE A 34 -3.03 8.29 -2.07
C ILE A 34 -1.95 8.10 -3.15
N CYS A 35 -1.06 7.12 -2.97
CA CYS A 35 -0.03 6.78 -3.95
C CYS A 35 -0.62 6.31 -5.28
N ASN A 36 -1.67 5.49 -5.26
CA ASN A 36 -2.35 4.97 -6.45
C ASN A 36 -3.07 6.09 -7.21
N ILE A 37 -3.72 7.03 -6.51
CA ILE A 37 -4.35 8.19 -7.16
C ILE A 37 -3.30 9.07 -7.87
N LYS A 38 -2.12 9.24 -7.28
CA LYS A 38 -1.08 10.12 -7.81
C LYS A 38 -0.21 9.44 -8.89
N TYR A 39 0.04 8.15 -8.75
CA TYR A 39 0.92 7.36 -9.61
C TYR A 39 0.30 5.98 -9.91
N PRO A 40 -0.83 5.92 -10.63
CA PRO A 40 -1.55 4.67 -10.87
C PRO A 40 -0.69 3.64 -11.60
N VAL A 41 0.10 4.07 -12.58
CA VAL A 41 0.99 3.20 -13.39
C VAL A 41 1.96 2.35 -12.55
N ILE A 42 2.32 2.79 -11.34
CA ILE A 42 3.29 2.08 -10.48
C ILE A 42 2.60 1.25 -9.39
N PHE A 43 1.45 1.72 -8.88
CA PHE A 43 0.82 1.16 -7.69
C PHE A 43 -0.51 0.45 -7.97
N GLU A 44 -0.98 0.41 -9.22
CA GLU A 44 -2.23 -0.26 -9.61
C GLU A 44 -2.20 -1.76 -9.29
N ASP A 45 -1.08 -2.46 -9.56
CA ASP A 45 -0.94 -3.89 -9.23
C ASP A 45 -1.11 -4.15 -7.73
N LEU A 46 -0.42 -3.37 -6.89
CA LEU A 46 -0.55 -3.45 -5.43
C LEU A 46 -1.97 -3.08 -4.96
N TRP A 47 -2.64 -2.16 -5.66
CA TRP A 47 -4.01 -1.81 -5.36
C TRP A 47 -4.98 -2.94 -5.71
N GLN A 48 -4.72 -3.75 -6.74
CA GLN A 48 -5.56 -4.93 -6.99
C GLN A 48 -5.40 -5.99 -5.89
N ASP A 49 -4.19 -6.15 -5.35
CA ASP A 49 -3.91 -7.15 -4.31
C ASP A 49 -4.38 -6.72 -2.91
N TYR A 50 -4.23 -5.43 -2.57
CA TYR A 50 -4.43 -4.90 -1.22
C TYR A 50 -5.48 -3.78 -1.14
N GLY A 51 -6.00 -3.32 -2.27
CA GLY A 51 -6.95 -2.22 -2.35
C GLY A 51 -8.27 -2.59 -1.69
N VAL A 52 -8.39 -2.12 -0.45
CA VAL A 52 -9.61 -2.03 0.34
C VAL A 52 -10.47 -3.28 0.23
N THR A 53 -10.13 -4.25 1.06
CA THR A 53 -11.10 -5.22 1.56
C THR A 53 -12.16 -4.46 2.37
N GLU A 54 -13.12 -3.82 1.69
CA GLU A 54 -14.47 -3.68 2.23
C GLU A 54 -15.15 -5.04 2.08
N LYS A 55 -14.87 -5.94 3.03
CA LYS A 55 -15.75 -7.05 3.40
C LYS A 55 -15.91 -7.04 4.90
#